data_AF-A0A1C3HC01-F1
#
_entry.id   AF-A0A1C3HC01-F1
#
_cell.length_a   1.000
_cell.length_b   1.000
_cell.length_c   1.000
_cell.angle_alpha   90.00
_cell.angle_beta   90.00
_cell.angle_gamma   90.00
#
_symmetry.space_group_name_H-M   'P 1'
#
loop_
_entity.id
_entity.type
_entity.pdbx_description
1 polymer ?
#
loop_
_entity_poly.entity_id
_entity_poly.type
_entity_poly.pdbx_seq_one_letter_code
_entity_poly.pdbx_strand_id
1 'polypeptide(L)'
;MAAYDPKHDRFFRSMIALRELPARLMPRDKPGQPPFGLHNFCLLEQDDNALVYGLIGRFWQAEYGLEQVADGAGFLAFAQPGVAKLALGYVVSPLEGGRCRLVTETRIFCPDDASRRRFIPYWYTIRLVSGLIRRRMLHAIKTASEAPT
;
A
#
# COMPACT_ATOMS: atom_id res chain seq x y z
N MET A 1 -19.24 -1.97 12.85
CA MET A 1 -18.44 -2.17 11.62
C MET A 1 -17.79 -0.84 11.29
N ALA A 2 -16.55 -0.62 11.74
CA ALA A 2 -15.90 0.69 11.66
C ALA A 2 -15.58 1.02 10.19
N ALA A 3 -16.28 2.00 9.63
CA ALA A 3 -16.06 2.52 8.29
C ALA A 3 -14.79 3.37 8.27
N TYR A 4 -13.63 2.73 8.22
CA TYR A 4 -12.41 3.39 7.79
C TYR A 4 -12.52 3.62 6.28
N ASP A 5 -12.93 4.83 5.88
CA ASP A 5 -12.95 5.28 4.50
C ASP A 5 -11.59 5.93 4.15
N PRO A 6 -10.75 5.31 3.31
CA PRO A 6 -9.47 5.88 2.87
C PRO A 6 -9.61 7.22 2.11
N LYS A 7 -10.84 7.62 1.73
CA LYS A 7 -11.10 8.84 0.94
C LYS A 7 -10.88 10.16 1.71
N HIS A 8 -10.71 10.13 3.04
CA HIS A 8 -10.54 11.35 3.85
C HIS A 8 -9.09 11.71 4.22
N ASP A 9 -8.08 10.92 3.82
CA ASP A 9 -6.69 11.28 4.07
C ASP A 9 -6.19 12.32 3.04
N ARG A 10 -6.40 13.60 3.37
CA ARG A 10 -5.92 14.78 2.62
C ARG A 10 -4.43 14.69 2.27
N PHE A 11 -3.64 13.96 3.05
CA PHE A 11 -2.19 13.87 2.90
C PHE A 11 -1.77 12.74 1.95
N PHE A 12 -2.54 11.64 1.88
CA PHE A 12 -2.40 10.62 0.83
C PHE A 12 -2.65 11.23 -0.56
N ARG A 13 -3.64 12.13 -0.68
CA ARG A 13 -3.85 12.94 -1.89
C ARG A 13 -2.66 13.86 -2.18
N SER A 14 -2.04 14.48 -1.18
CA SER A 14 -0.88 15.36 -1.38
C SER A 14 0.35 14.61 -1.89
N MET A 15 0.59 13.38 -1.46
CA MET A 15 1.70 12.56 -1.98
C MET A 15 1.46 12.00 -3.38
N ILE A 16 0.22 11.60 -3.69
CA ILE A 16 -0.17 11.26 -5.07
C ILE A 16 -0.07 12.52 -5.96
N ALA A 17 -0.57 13.67 -5.49
CA ALA A 17 -0.56 14.92 -6.25
C ALA A 17 0.86 15.48 -6.49
N LEU A 18 1.76 15.40 -5.49
CA LEU A 18 3.16 15.81 -5.62
C LEU A 18 3.92 14.93 -6.62
N ARG A 19 3.44 13.70 -6.84
CA ARG A 19 4.08 12.70 -7.69
C ARG A 19 3.48 12.56 -9.09
N GLU A 20 2.23 12.97 -9.26
CA GLU A 20 1.60 13.17 -10.58
C GLU A 20 1.94 14.52 -11.21
N LEU A 21 2.63 15.41 -10.49
CA LEU A 21 3.04 16.73 -10.97
C LEU A 21 3.93 16.68 -12.25
N PRO A 22 4.88 15.73 -12.41
CA PRO A 22 5.62 15.57 -13.67
C PRO A 22 4.73 15.07 -14.82
N ALA A 23 3.74 14.20 -14.53
CA ALA A 23 2.81 13.68 -15.53
C ALA A 23 1.74 14.70 -15.95
N ARG A 24 1.55 15.79 -15.20
CA ARG A 24 0.70 16.93 -15.58
C ARG A 24 1.35 17.90 -16.56
N LEU A 25 2.68 17.81 -16.74
CA LEU A 25 3.43 18.61 -17.72
C LEU A 25 3.65 17.88 -19.05
N MET A 26 3.37 16.57 -19.12
CA MET A 26 3.38 15.80 -20.37
C MET A 26 1.97 15.74 -20.97
N PRO A 27 1.83 15.82 -22.31
CA PRO A 27 0.53 15.68 -22.97
C PRO A 27 -0.11 14.34 -22.58
N ARG A 28 -1.30 14.39 -21.97
CA ARG A 28 -2.07 13.21 -21.57
C ARG A 28 -2.93 12.74 -22.74
N ASP A 29 -2.56 11.65 -23.38
CA ASP A 29 -3.35 11.01 -24.45
C ASP A 29 -4.37 9.97 -23.93
N LYS A 30 -4.51 9.77 -22.61
CA LYS A 30 -5.44 8.75 -22.05
C LYS A 30 -6.37 9.31 -20.97
N PRO A 31 -7.69 9.01 -21.04
CA PRO A 31 -8.65 9.41 -20.01
C PRO A 31 -8.25 8.81 -18.66
N GLY A 32 -8.32 9.64 -17.62
CA GLY A 32 -7.68 9.42 -16.31
C GLY A 32 -8.08 8.12 -15.64
N GLN A 33 -7.08 7.28 -15.34
CA GLN A 33 -7.26 6.15 -14.42
C GLN A 33 -7.74 6.66 -13.05
N PRO A 34 -8.59 5.89 -12.35
CA PRO A 34 -9.01 6.24 -11.01
C PRO A 34 -7.78 6.43 -10.10
N PRO A 35 -7.87 7.36 -9.13
CA PRO A 35 -6.75 7.63 -8.23
C PRO A 35 -6.40 6.37 -7.43
N PHE A 36 -5.11 6.10 -7.27
CA PHE A 36 -4.59 4.94 -6.53
C PHE A 36 -5.34 4.72 -5.20
N GLY A 37 -5.85 3.50 -4.99
CA GLY A 37 -6.59 3.13 -3.79
C GLY A 37 -6.60 1.63 -3.54
N LEU A 38 -7.31 1.20 -2.49
CA LEU A 38 -7.39 -0.23 -2.10
C LEU A 38 -7.95 -1.13 -3.21
N HIS A 39 -8.72 -0.58 -4.16
CA HIS A 39 -9.24 -1.31 -5.32
C HIS A 39 -8.14 -1.80 -6.29
N ASN A 40 -6.93 -1.24 -6.21
CA ASN A 40 -5.78 -1.72 -6.98
C ASN A 40 -5.11 -2.94 -6.33
N PHE A 41 -5.49 -3.28 -5.09
CA PHE A 41 -4.87 -4.39 -4.35
C PHE A 41 -5.68 -5.67 -4.53
N CYS A 42 -4.95 -6.77 -4.70
CA CYS A 42 -5.49 -8.11 -4.59
C CYS A 42 -5.54 -8.53 -3.13
N LEU A 43 -6.66 -9.05 -2.63
CA LEU A 43 -6.67 -9.69 -1.31
C LEU A 43 -5.88 -11.02 -1.42
N LEU A 44 -4.83 -11.18 -0.61
CA LEU A 44 -3.99 -12.38 -0.58
C LEU A 44 -4.39 -13.32 0.56
N GLU A 45 -4.76 -12.74 1.71
CA GLU A 45 -5.12 -13.48 2.91
C GLU A 45 -6.10 -12.66 3.74
N GLN A 46 -7.09 -13.34 4.31
CA GLN A 46 -8.02 -12.77 5.27
C GLN A 46 -8.45 -13.87 6.24
N ASP A 47 -8.11 -13.68 7.51
CA ASP A 47 -8.61 -14.46 8.63
C ASP A 47 -9.08 -13.53 9.77
N ASP A 48 -9.45 -14.10 10.92
CA ASP A 48 -9.96 -13.33 12.07
C ASP A 48 -8.93 -12.35 12.67
N ASN A 49 -7.64 -12.61 12.45
CA ASN A 49 -6.52 -11.90 13.07
C ASN A 49 -5.58 -11.24 12.05
N ALA A 50 -5.70 -11.54 10.76
CA ALA A 50 -4.77 -11.12 9.73
C ALA A 50 -5.47 -10.73 8.43
N LEU A 51 -4.96 -9.67 7.81
CA LEU A 51 -5.36 -9.20 6.48
C LEU A 51 -4.10 -8.91 5.68
N VAL A 52 -3.99 -9.50 4.50
CA VAL A 52 -2.85 -9.28 3.59
C VAL A 52 -3.33 -8.88 2.22
N TYR A 53 -2.81 -7.76 1.74
CA TYR A 53 -3.09 -7.21 0.41
C TYR A 53 -1.83 -7.25 -0.47
N GLY A 54 -2.00 -7.64 -1.72
CA GLY A 54 -0.96 -7.73 -2.74
C GLY A 54 -1.09 -6.63 -3.78
N LEU A 55 0.04 -6.10 -4.22
CA LEU A 55 0.12 -5.13 -5.31
C LEU A 55 1.36 -5.43 -6.15
N ILE A 56 1.24 -5.32 -7.47
CA ILE A 56 2.37 -5.52 -8.40
C ILE A 56 2.55 -4.26 -9.22
N GLY A 57 3.81 -3.82 -9.35
CA GLY A 57 4.10 -2.68 -10.19
C GLY A 57 5.54 -2.19 -10.13
N ARG A 58 5.79 -1.15 -10.92
CA ARG A 58 7.05 -0.41 -10.99
C ARG A 58 6.93 0.82 -10.09
N PHE A 59 6.92 0.60 -8.78
CA PHE A 59 6.57 1.64 -7.80
C PHE A 59 7.43 2.90 -7.84
N TRP A 60 8.59 2.87 -8.49
CA TRP A 60 9.47 4.03 -8.69
C TRP A 60 9.07 4.90 -9.91
N GLN A 61 8.13 4.47 -10.76
CA GLN A 61 7.62 5.24 -11.89
C GLN A 61 6.50 6.20 -11.46
N ALA A 62 6.22 7.22 -12.29
CA ALA A 62 5.23 8.27 -11.98
C ALA A 62 3.80 7.72 -11.79
N GLU A 63 3.41 6.71 -12.59
CA GLU A 63 2.08 6.08 -12.53
C GLU A 63 2.11 4.69 -11.86
N TYR A 64 3.19 4.39 -11.12
CA TYR A 64 3.44 3.10 -10.47
C TYR A 64 3.50 1.87 -11.38
N GLY A 65 3.17 1.99 -12.68
CA GLY A 65 3.20 0.90 -13.65
C GLY A 65 2.52 -0.36 -13.12
N LEU A 66 1.32 -0.20 -12.57
CA LEU A 66 0.59 -1.25 -11.87
C LEU A 66 0.20 -2.36 -12.84
N GLU A 67 0.43 -3.60 -12.42
CA GLU A 67 -0.03 -4.79 -13.14
C GLU A 67 -1.26 -5.33 -12.41
N GLN A 68 -2.31 -5.65 -13.17
CA GLN A 68 -3.49 -6.28 -12.59
C GLN A 68 -3.18 -7.74 -12.23
N VAL A 69 -3.66 -8.15 -11.07
CA VAL A 69 -3.53 -9.53 -10.58
C VAL A 69 -4.91 -10.00 -10.17
N ALA A 70 -5.30 -11.17 -10.66
CA ALA A 70 -6.62 -11.72 -10.42
C ALA A 70 -6.80 -12.26 -8.98
N ASP A 71 -5.78 -12.93 -8.45
CA ASP A 71 -5.83 -13.62 -7.17
C ASP A 71 -4.45 -13.83 -6.52
N GLY A 72 -4.44 -14.44 -5.34
CA GLY A 72 -3.21 -14.76 -4.61
C GLY A 72 -2.27 -15.71 -5.36
N ALA A 73 -2.80 -16.67 -6.12
CA ALA A 73 -1.99 -17.59 -6.91
C ALA A 73 -1.23 -16.85 -8.03
N GLY A 74 -1.92 -15.95 -8.74
CA GLY A 74 -1.32 -15.05 -9.73
C GLY A 74 -0.26 -14.13 -9.12
N PHE A 75 -0.50 -13.61 -7.91
CA PHE A 75 0.48 -12.79 -7.20
C PHE A 75 1.76 -13.58 -6.87
N LEU A 76 1.62 -14.81 -6.40
CA LEU A 76 2.75 -15.68 -6.08
C LEU A 76 3.55 -16.05 -7.33
N ALA A 77 2.85 -16.46 -8.39
CA ALA A 77 3.44 -16.88 -9.66
C ALA A 77 4.09 -15.73 -10.45
N PHE A 78 3.71 -14.48 -10.20
CA PHE A 78 4.24 -13.34 -10.93
C PHE A 78 5.76 -13.17 -10.69
N ALA A 79 6.53 -13.20 -11.78
CA ALA A 79 8.00 -13.17 -11.76
C ALA A 79 8.59 -12.32 -12.91
N GLN A 80 7.84 -11.37 -13.45
CA GLN A 80 8.32 -10.55 -14.58
C GLN A 80 9.52 -9.68 -14.15
N PRO A 81 10.67 -9.78 -14.85
CA PRO A 81 11.82 -8.91 -14.58
C PRO A 81 11.46 -7.43 -14.68
N GLY A 82 12.02 -6.62 -13.79
CA GLY A 82 11.81 -5.18 -13.74
C GLY A 82 10.53 -4.75 -13.04
N VAL A 83 9.75 -5.65 -12.46
CA VAL A 83 8.46 -5.36 -11.82
C VAL A 83 8.44 -5.88 -10.38
N ALA A 84 8.19 -5.01 -9.41
CA ALA A 84 8.22 -5.39 -8.00
C ALA A 84 6.85 -5.88 -7.52
N LYS A 85 6.87 -6.74 -6.49
CA LYS A 85 5.69 -7.15 -5.73
C LYS A 85 5.71 -6.48 -4.37
N LEU A 86 4.55 -6.08 -3.88
CA LEU A 86 4.35 -5.50 -2.56
C LEU A 86 3.26 -6.30 -1.85
N ALA A 87 3.53 -6.71 -0.62
CA ALA A 87 2.56 -7.26 0.29
C ALA A 87 2.39 -6.32 1.48
N LEU A 88 1.17 -5.88 1.73
CA LEU A 88 0.77 -5.05 2.87
C LEU A 88 -0.02 -5.94 3.84
N GLY A 89 0.59 -6.23 4.99
CA GLY A 89 -0.02 -7.06 6.03
C GLY A 89 -0.53 -6.22 7.20
N TYR A 90 -1.62 -6.67 7.80
CA TYR A 90 -2.14 -6.25 9.08
C TYR A 90 -2.31 -7.50 9.94
N VAL A 91 -1.76 -7.50 11.14
CA VAL A 91 -1.85 -8.63 12.05
C VAL A 91 -2.25 -8.12 13.42
N VAL A 92 -3.29 -8.72 13.98
CA VAL A 92 -3.79 -8.52 15.33
C VAL A 92 -3.32 -9.69 16.18
N SER A 93 -2.75 -9.40 17.33
CA SER A 93 -2.38 -10.43 18.31
C SER A 93 -2.96 -10.07 19.67
N PRO A 94 -3.55 -11.02 20.40
CA PRO A 94 -4.07 -10.76 21.73
C PRO A 94 -2.92 -10.38 22.70
N LEU A 95 -3.24 -9.52 23.66
CA LEU A 95 -2.39 -9.12 24.78
C LEU A 95 -3.15 -9.33 26.09
N GLU A 96 -2.40 -9.37 27.20
CA GLU A 96 -2.99 -9.46 28.53
C GLU A 96 -3.94 -8.27 28.83
N GLY A 97 -5.00 -8.58 29.58
CA GLY A 97 -6.00 -7.61 30.03
C GLY A 97 -7.01 -7.21 28.95
N GLY A 98 -7.36 -8.13 28.04
CA GLY A 98 -8.36 -7.87 26.99
C GLY A 98 -7.92 -6.86 25.93
N ARG A 99 -6.60 -6.61 25.83
CA ARG A 99 -6.01 -5.71 24.84
C ARG A 99 -5.57 -6.49 23.61
N CYS A 100 -5.39 -5.80 22.50
CA CYS A 100 -4.80 -6.37 21.29
C CYS A 100 -3.67 -5.48 20.77
N ARG A 101 -2.69 -6.11 20.12
CA ARG A 101 -1.64 -5.44 19.36
C ARG A 101 -1.96 -5.54 17.89
N LEU A 102 -2.18 -4.39 17.24
CA LEU A 102 -2.26 -4.30 15.79
C LEU A 102 -0.88 -3.90 15.21
N VAL A 103 -0.37 -4.69 14.28
CA VAL A 103 0.87 -4.44 13.55
C VAL A 103 0.55 -4.31 12.07
N THR A 104 1.14 -3.31 11.40
CA THR A 104 1.12 -3.21 9.94
C THR A 104 2.54 -3.40 9.41
N GLU A 105 2.68 -4.26 8.40
CA GLU A 105 3.95 -4.55 7.75
C GLU A 105 3.83 -4.34 6.24
N THR A 106 4.92 -3.91 5.60
CA THR A 106 4.98 -3.85 4.15
C THR A 106 6.26 -4.49 3.66
N ARG A 107 6.08 -5.57 2.91
CA ARG A 107 7.13 -6.39 2.34
C ARG A 107 7.19 -6.10 0.86
N ILE A 108 8.38 -5.87 0.33
CA ILE A 108 8.58 -5.56 -1.08
C ILE A 108 9.60 -6.53 -1.63
N PHE A 109 9.24 -7.19 -2.72
CA PHE A 109 10.06 -8.15 -3.44
C PHE A 109 10.40 -7.58 -4.81
N CYS A 110 11.70 -7.47 -5.08
CA CYS A 110 12.23 -7.13 -6.40
C CYS A 110 12.79 -8.42 -7.04
N PRO A 111 12.31 -8.82 -8.22
CA PRO A 111 12.73 -10.08 -8.86
C PRO A 111 14.16 -10.05 -9.42
N ASP A 112 14.76 -8.87 -9.54
CA ASP A 112 16.09 -8.68 -10.15
C ASP A 112 16.84 -7.50 -9.53
N ASP A 113 18.16 -7.45 -9.74
CA ASP A 113 19.00 -6.39 -9.19
C ASP A 113 18.72 -5.01 -9.80
N ALA A 114 18.24 -4.93 -11.04
CA ALA A 114 17.95 -3.64 -11.66
C ALA A 114 16.70 -3.00 -11.05
N SER A 115 15.64 -3.77 -10.80
CA SER A 115 14.47 -3.31 -10.05
C SER A 115 14.84 -2.95 -8.61
N ARG A 116 15.68 -3.74 -7.94
CA ARG A 116 16.18 -3.43 -6.60
C ARG A 116 16.96 -2.11 -6.55
N ARG A 117 17.89 -1.88 -7.48
CA ARG A 117 18.68 -0.63 -7.56
C ARG A 117 17.81 0.61 -7.80
N ARG A 118 16.74 0.48 -8.57
CA ARG A 118 15.75 1.57 -8.78
C ARG A 118 14.86 1.78 -7.56
N PHE A 119 14.51 0.71 -6.87
CA PHE A 119 13.62 0.75 -5.72
C PHE A 119 14.29 1.33 -4.47
N ILE A 120 15.57 1.04 -4.21
CA ILE A 120 16.29 1.51 -3.00
C ILE A 120 16.24 3.04 -2.81
N PRO A 121 16.68 3.89 -3.76
CA PRO A 121 16.68 5.34 -3.55
C PRO A 121 15.26 5.87 -3.36
N TYR A 122 14.32 5.35 -4.16
CA TYR A 122 12.91 5.64 -4.03
C TYR A 122 12.37 5.29 -2.63
N TRP A 123 12.70 4.11 -2.10
CA TRP A 123 12.32 3.67 -0.76
C TRP A 123 12.81 4.62 0.33
N TYR A 124 14.07 5.07 0.24
CA TYR A 124 14.62 6.02 1.21
C TYR A 124 13.89 7.36 1.22
N THR A 125 13.40 7.83 0.07
CA THR A 125 12.58 9.04 -0.02
C THR A 125 11.21 8.85 0.62
N ILE A 126 10.53 7.73 0.35
CA ILE A 126 9.14 7.55 0.81
C ILE A 126 9.00 7.00 2.22
N ARG A 127 10.02 6.29 2.77
CA ARG A 127 9.90 5.57 4.06
C ARG A 127 9.51 6.48 5.23
N LEU A 128 10.01 7.72 5.25
CA LEU A 128 9.74 8.65 6.34
C LEU A 128 8.27 9.08 6.35
N VAL A 129 7.78 9.47 5.16
CA VAL A 129 6.41 9.92 4.99
C VAL A 129 5.43 8.76 5.15
N SER A 130 5.73 7.60 4.55
CA SER A 130 4.94 6.37 4.72
C SER A 130 4.86 5.93 6.18
N GLY A 131 5.97 6.02 6.91
CA GLY A 131 6.01 5.70 8.35
C GLY A 131 5.08 6.59 9.18
N LEU A 132 5.04 7.90 8.90
CA LEU A 132 4.15 8.83 9.61
C LEU A 132 2.68 8.51 9.34
N ILE A 133 2.32 8.24 8.08
CA ILE A 133 0.95 7.90 7.68
C ILE A 133 0.49 6.62 8.37
N ARG A 134 1.32 5.58 8.37
CA ARG A 134 1.01 4.32 9.04
C ARG A 134 0.75 4.51 10.53
N ARG A 135 1.55 5.35 11.21
CA ARG A 135 1.32 5.68 12.62
C ARG A 135 -0.02 6.38 12.83
N ARG A 136 -0.38 7.35 11.97
CA ARG A 136 -1.68 8.04 12.05
C ARG A 136 -2.85 7.08 11.80
N MET A 137 -2.73 6.20 10.82
CA MET A 137 -3.71 5.17 10.53
C MET A 137 -3.90 4.22 11.71
N LEU A 138 -2.82 3.69 12.28
CA LEU A 138 -2.89 2.81 13.47
C LEU A 138 -3.50 3.53 14.67
N HIS A 139 -3.16 4.81 14.88
CA HIS A 139 -3.76 5.62 15.94
C HIS A 139 -5.26 5.82 15.72
N ALA A 140 -5.69 6.11 14.49
CA ALA A 140 -7.11 6.25 14.15
C ALA A 140 -7.88 4.93 14.39
N ILE A 141 -7.30 3.78 14.00
CA ILE A 141 -7.88 2.47 14.25
C ILE A 141 -7.99 2.22 15.77
N LYS A 142 -6.96 2.54 16.54
CA LYS A 142 -6.98 2.44 18.00
C LYS A 142 -8.12 3.28 18.58
N THR A 143 -8.18 4.57 18.26
CA THR A 143 -9.24 5.47 18.76
C THR A 143 -10.63 4.98 18.40
N ALA A 144 -10.85 4.50 17.17
CA ALA A 144 -12.15 3.99 16.73
C ALA A 144 -12.54 2.67 17.42
N SER A 145 -11.56 1.82 17.75
CA SER A 145 -11.81 0.53 18.42
C SER A 145 -11.99 0.66 19.93
N GLU A 146 -11.41 1.70 20.53
CA GLU A 146 -11.51 1.99 21.97
C GLU A 146 -12.65 2.96 22.33
N ALA A 147 -13.33 3.53 21.32
CA ALA A 147 -14.47 4.41 21.55
C ALA A 147 -15.62 3.61 22.18
N PRO A 148 -16.24 4.10 23.27
CA PRO A 148 -17.42 3.46 23.84
C PRO A 148 -18.54 3.44 22.80
N THR A 149 -19.15 2.26 22.65
CA THR A 149 -20.24 2.01 21.71
C THR A 149 -21.56 2.52 22.24
#